data_AF-A0A2B7XTR6-F1
#
_entry.id   AF-A0A2B7XTR6-F1
#
_cell.length_a   1.000
_cell.length_b   1.000
_cell.length_c   1.000
_cell.angle_alpha   90.00
_cell.angle_beta   90.00
_cell.angle_gamma   90.00
#
_symmetry.space_group_name_H-M   'P 1'
#
loop_
_entity.id
_entity.type
_entity.pdbx_description
1 polymer ?
#
loop_
_entity_poly.entity_id
_entity_poly.type
_entity_poly.pdbx_seq_one_letter_code
_entity_poly.pdbx_strand_id
1 'polypeptide(L)'
;MGESSTSSKPMGSFVYAMPDRTNPKSTICTPLYTLPSSLDYATRTARILAHRTNMPVYVGCSVDFSGSTVEEEMEGLKKVVETVMEKWQEKEKQQKVEESMQSTTIA
;
A
#
# COMPACT_ATOMS: atom_id res chain seq x y z
N MET A 1 -31.50 11.69 -18.92
CA MET A 1 -31.32 12.92 -18.11
C MET A 1 -30.83 12.44 -16.75
N GLY A 2 -29.57 12.60 -16.33
CA GLY A 2 -28.47 13.37 -16.88
C GLY A 2 -27.10 12.78 -16.54
N GLU A 3 -26.10 13.33 -17.23
CA GLU A 3 -24.72 13.54 -16.82
C GLU A 3 -23.98 12.40 -16.12
N SER A 4 -23.21 11.64 -16.90
CA SER A 4 -21.96 11.02 -16.42
C SER A 4 -20.99 12.15 -16.09
N SER A 5 -21.17 12.75 -14.91
CA SER A 5 -20.17 13.63 -14.34
C SER A 5 -18.91 12.77 -14.15
N THR A 6 -17.79 13.18 -14.73
CA THR A 6 -16.45 12.70 -14.40
C THR A 6 -16.08 13.14 -12.98
N SER A 7 -16.94 12.84 -12.01
CA SER A 7 -16.72 13.12 -10.59
C SER A 7 -15.74 12.06 -10.11
N SER A 8 -14.46 12.42 -10.09
CA SER A 8 -13.42 11.59 -9.49
C SER A 8 -13.83 11.23 -8.07
N LYS A 9 -13.94 9.93 -7.77
CA LYS A 9 -14.25 9.48 -6.40
C LYS A 9 -13.23 10.11 -5.44
N PRO A 10 -13.65 10.68 -4.31
CA PRO A 10 -12.72 11.26 -3.36
C PRO A 10 -11.69 10.21 -2.92
N MET A 11 -10.44 10.63 -2.68
CA MET A 11 -9.31 9.75 -2.33
C MET A 11 -9.57 8.88 -1.08
N GLY A 12 -10.53 9.25 -0.23
CA GLY A 12 -10.72 8.67 1.09
C GLY A 12 -9.50 8.93 1.98
N SER A 13 -9.20 8.04 2.93
CA SER A 13 -8.08 8.20 3.86
C SER A 13 -6.72 8.10 3.18
N PHE A 14 -5.74 8.87 3.68
CA PHE A 14 -4.33 8.81 3.27
C PHE A 14 -3.44 8.63 4.48
N VAL A 15 -2.60 7.60 4.45
CA VAL A 15 -1.83 7.13 5.60
C VAL A 15 -0.38 6.92 5.22
N TYR A 16 0.52 7.36 6.09
CA TYR A 16 1.95 7.05 6.03
C TYR A 16 2.31 5.97 7.04
N ALA A 17 3.15 5.02 6.65
CA ALA A 17 3.70 4.02 7.57
C ALA A 17 5.19 3.77 7.29
N MET A 18 5.96 3.46 8.33
CA MET A 18 7.37 3.07 8.20
C MET A 18 7.76 2.02 9.24
N PRO A 19 8.71 1.12 8.93
CA PRO A 19 9.26 0.18 9.89
C PRO A 19 9.88 0.91 11.08
N ASP A 20 9.66 0.38 12.27
CA ASP A 20 10.35 0.86 13.46
C ASP A 20 11.77 0.27 13.51
N ARG A 21 12.78 1.14 13.55
CA ARG A 21 14.19 0.72 13.63
C ARG A 21 14.59 0.15 14.99
N THR A 22 13.83 0.46 16.04
CA THR A 22 14.07 -0.01 17.41
C THR A 22 13.36 -1.31 17.71
N ASN A 23 12.24 -1.59 17.03
CA ASN A 23 11.47 -2.80 17.17
C ASN A 23 11.07 -3.36 15.79
N PRO A 24 11.73 -4.40 15.29
CA PRO A 24 11.50 -4.92 13.93
C PRO A 24 10.09 -5.54 13.75
N LYS A 25 9.36 -5.81 14.84
CA LYS A 25 7.97 -6.28 14.80
C LYS A 25 6.95 -5.14 14.77
N SER A 26 7.40 -3.89 14.91
CA SER A 26 6.56 -2.71 14.99
C SER A 26 6.64 -1.88 13.71
N THR A 27 5.57 -1.13 13.46
CA THR A 27 5.48 -0.18 12.35
C THR A 27 4.88 1.10 12.89
N ILE A 28 5.54 2.21 12.64
CA ILE A 28 5.06 3.55 12.99
C ILE A 28 4.10 3.95 11.87
N CYS A 29 2.89 4.38 12.23
CA CYS A 29 1.84 4.70 11.28
C CYS A 29 1.18 6.02 11.67
N THR A 30 1.01 6.92 10.71
CA THR A 30 0.45 8.27 10.90
C THR A 30 -0.56 8.57 9.79
N PRO A 31 -1.85 8.73 10.13
CA PRO A 31 -2.83 9.22 9.17
C PRO A 31 -2.55 10.68 8.80
N LEU A 32 -2.44 10.96 7.50
CA LEU A 32 -2.22 12.30 6.97
C LEU A 32 -3.54 12.97 6.55
N TYR A 33 -4.50 12.16 6.11
CA TYR A 33 -5.87 12.57 5.86
C TYR A 33 -6.81 11.45 6.29
N THR A 34 -7.89 11.80 7.00
CA THR A 34 -8.78 10.83 7.62
C THR A 34 -10.20 10.95 7.07
N LEU A 35 -10.70 9.86 6.51
CA LEU A 35 -12.13 9.64 6.25
C LEU A 35 -12.55 8.39 7.04
N PRO A 36 -13.50 8.49 8.00
CA PRO A 36 -13.82 7.39 8.92
C PRO A 36 -14.16 6.06 8.23
N SER A 37 -14.82 6.10 7.06
CA SER A 37 -15.24 4.89 6.33
C SER A 37 -14.10 4.08 5.71
N SER A 38 -12.90 4.64 5.56
CA SER A 38 -11.76 3.94 4.93
C SER A 38 -10.46 3.98 5.72
N LEU A 39 -10.47 4.60 6.92
CA LEU A 39 -9.27 4.80 7.73
C LEU A 39 -8.67 3.48 8.23
N ASP A 40 -9.50 2.57 8.73
CA ASP A 40 -9.04 1.28 9.27
C ASP A 40 -8.39 0.42 8.18
N TYR A 41 -9.03 0.36 7.01
CA TYR A 41 -8.51 -0.37 5.86
C TYR A 41 -7.18 0.21 5.36
N ALA A 42 -7.10 1.54 5.20
CA ALA A 42 -5.87 2.23 4.78
C ALA A 42 -4.73 1.98 5.78
N THR A 43 -5.03 2.06 7.08
CA THR A 43 -4.05 1.88 8.16
C THR A 43 -3.51 0.46 8.22
N ARG A 44 -4.38 -0.56 8.09
CA ARG A 44 -3.99 -1.97 8.05
C ARG A 44 -3.10 -2.26 6.85
N THR A 45 -3.51 -1.78 5.68
CA THR A 45 -2.76 -1.94 4.42
C THR A 45 -1.37 -1.30 4.55
N ALA A 46 -1.29 -0.05 5.03
CA ALA A 46 -0.03 0.67 5.19
C ALA A 46 0.93 -0.05 6.14
N ARG A 47 0.43 -0.53 7.30
CA ARG A 47 1.25 -1.28 8.26
C ARG A 47 1.82 -2.56 7.66
N ILE A 48 0.98 -3.36 7.02
CA ILE A 48 1.40 -4.65 6.45
C ILE A 48 2.45 -4.44 5.36
N LEU A 49 2.22 -3.48 4.46
CA LEU A 49 3.15 -3.19 3.37
C LEU A 49 4.48 -2.67 3.90
N ALA A 50 4.47 -1.66 4.79
CA ALA A 50 5.71 -1.13 5.35
C ALA A 50 6.51 -2.20 6.09
N HIS A 51 5.85 -3.08 6.86
CA HIS A 51 6.53 -4.19 7.53
C HIS A 51 7.13 -5.20 6.55
N ARG A 52 6.40 -5.58 5.48
CA ARG A 52 6.86 -6.59 4.51
C ARG A 52 7.93 -6.08 3.55
N THR A 53 7.87 -4.81 3.16
CA THR A 53 8.88 -4.20 2.28
C THR A 53 10.08 -3.67 3.04
N ASN A 54 9.98 -3.54 4.37
CA ASN A 54 10.97 -2.88 5.21
C ASN A 54 11.33 -1.46 4.72
N MET A 55 10.33 -0.75 4.19
CA MET A 55 10.47 0.62 3.69
C MET A 55 9.29 1.49 4.14
N PRO A 56 9.45 2.82 4.15
CA PRO A 56 8.33 3.73 4.26
C PRO A 56 7.33 3.59 3.10
N VAL A 57 6.03 3.60 3.39
CA VAL A 57 4.94 3.45 2.43
C VAL A 57 3.88 4.52 2.66
N TYR A 58 3.30 5.01 1.58
CA TYR A 58 2.10 5.85 1.58
C TYR A 58 0.94 5.07 0.97
N VAL A 59 -0.23 5.10 1.62
CA VAL A 59 -1.43 4.41 1.16
C VAL A 59 -2.60 5.38 1.14
N GLY A 60 -3.22 5.55 -0.03
CA GLY A 60 -4.53 6.17 -0.20
C GLY A 60 -5.61 5.10 -0.35
N CYS A 61 -6.77 5.28 0.26
CA CYS A 61 -7.89 4.35 0.18
C CYS A 61 -9.21 5.05 -0.15
N SER A 62 -9.57 5.00 -1.43
CA SER A 62 -10.85 5.50 -1.96
C SER A 62 -11.92 4.42 -2.05
N VAL A 63 -11.71 3.26 -1.43
CA VAL A 63 -12.64 2.13 -1.46
C VAL A 63 -13.81 2.41 -0.50
N ASP A 64 -14.99 2.00 -0.92
CA ASP A 64 -16.21 2.08 -0.12
C ASP A 64 -16.69 0.66 0.16
N PHE A 65 -16.72 0.30 1.44
CA PHE A 65 -17.12 -1.03 1.92
C PHE A 65 -18.58 -1.08 2.39
N SER A 66 -19.38 -0.04 2.08
CA SER A 66 -20.80 -0.03 2.44
C SER A 66 -21.52 -1.23 1.82
N GLY A 67 -22.06 -2.11 2.66
CA GLY A 67 -22.79 -3.31 2.22
C GLY A 67 -21.92 -4.54 1.95
N SER A 68 -20.60 -4.46 2.18
CA SER A 68 -19.72 -5.63 2.17
C SER A 68 -19.64 -6.29 3.54
N THR A 69 -19.33 -7.59 3.56
CA THR A 69 -19.02 -8.29 4.81
C THR A 69 -17.55 -8.08 5.21
N VAL A 70 -17.24 -8.36 6.47
CA VAL A 70 -15.86 -8.25 6.99
C VAL A 70 -14.94 -9.26 6.29
N GLU A 71 -15.47 -10.43 5.93
CA GLU A 71 -14.75 -11.48 5.20
C GLU A 71 -14.33 -10.99 3.81
N GLU A 72 -15.25 -10.34 3.08
CA GLU A 72 -14.96 -9.76 1.77
C GLU A 72 -13.90 -8.64 1.86
N GLU A 73 -14.00 -7.78 2.88
CA GLU A 73 -12.99 -6.74 3.13
C GLU A 73 -11.60 -7.36 3.37
N MET A 74 -11.52 -8.40 4.20
CA MET A 74 -10.28 -9.09 4.52
C MET A 74 -9.69 -9.86 3.34
N GLU A 75 -10.53 -10.48 2.51
CA GLU A 75 -10.10 -11.12 1.27
C GLU A 75 -9.53 -10.09 0.29
N GLY A 76 -10.23 -8.96 0.12
CA GLY A 76 -9.75 -7.84 -0.68
C GLY A 76 -8.41 -7.31 -0.18
N LEU A 77 -8.27 -7.11 1.13
CA LEU A 77 -7.02 -6.68 1.77
C LEU A 77 -5.88 -7.65 1.45
N LYS A 78 -6.11 -8.95 1.64
CA LYS A 78 -5.12 -9.99 1.36
C LYS A 78 -4.68 -9.94 -0.10
N LYS A 79 -5.64 -9.84 -1.03
CA LYS A 79 -5.34 -9.83 -2.46
C LYS A 79 -4.55 -8.61 -2.89
N VAL A 80 -4.91 -7.41 -2.39
CA VAL A 80 -4.19 -6.17 -2.66
C VAL A 80 -2.73 -6.29 -2.18
N VAL A 81 -2.53 -6.75 -0.94
CA VAL A 81 -1.18 -6.92 -0.38
C VAL A 81 -0.36 -7.93 -1.19
N GLU A 82 -0.95 -9.08 -1.56
CA GLU A 82 -0.26 -10.08 -2.38
C GLU A 82 0.18 -9.50 -3.73
N THR A 83 -0.72 -8.85 -4.46
CA THR A 83 -0.39 -8.27 -5.77
C THR A 83 0.67 -7.17 -5.67
N VAL A 84 0.61 -6.30 -4.64
CA VAL A 84 1.64 -5.28 -4.43
C VAL A 84 2.99 -5.91 -4.12
N MET A 85 3.03 -6.95 -3.28
CA MET A 85 4.26 -7.65 -2.94
C MET A 85 4.87 -8.39 -4.13
N GLU A 86 4.06 -9.04 -4.96
CA GLU A 86 4.52 -9.67 -6.20
C GLU A 86 5.22 -8.65 -7.12
N LYS A 87 4.58 -7.49 -7.34
CA LYS A 87 5.13 -6.40 -8.16
C LYS A 87 6.39 -5.78 -7.53
N TRP A 88 6.42 -5.64 -6.22
CA TRP A 88 7.58 -5.16 -5.48
C TRP A 88 8.78 -6.10 -5.68
N GLN A 89 8.59 -7.40 -5.51
CA GLN A 89 9.64 -8.41 -5.69
C GLN A 89 10.14 -8.49 -7.14
N GLU A 90 9.24 -8.34 -8.12
CA GLU A 90 9.60 -8.24 -9.53
C GLU A 90 10.53 -7.03 -9.78
N LYS A 91 10.19 -5.87 -9.22
CA LYS A 91 11.01 -4.64 -9.32
C LYS A 91 12.38 -4.80 -8.65
N GLU A 92 12.44 -5.39 -7.45
CA GLU A 92 13.72 -5.62 -6.74
C GLU A 92 14.66 -6.53 -7.55
N LYS A 93 14.12 -7.53 -8.25
CA LYS A 93 14.90 -8.40 -9.13
C LYS A 93 15.45 -7.63 -10.34
N GLN A 94 14.63 -6.81 -10.97
CA GLN A 94 15.05 -5.99 -12.12
C GLN A 94 16.17 -5.02 -11.73
N GLN A 95 16.07 -4.39 -10.56
CA GLN A 95 17.10 -3.48 -10.07
C GLN A 95 18.45 -4.19 -9.87
N LYS A 96 18.45 -5.39 -9.27
CA LYS A 96 19.68 -6.19 -9.07
C LYS A 96 20.32 -6.63 -10.40
N VAL A 97 19.52 -6.93 -11.41
CA VAL A 97 20.00 -7.29 -12.75
C VAL A 97 20.67 -6.07 -13.40
N GLU A 98 20.05 -4.90 -13.31
CA GLU A 98 20.59 -3.65 -13.86
C GLU A 98 21.91 -3.25 -13.18
N GLU A 99 21.98 -3.35 -11.84
CA GLU A 99 23.20 -3.09 -11.06
C GLU A 99 24.35 -4.07 -11.40
N SER A 100 24.03 -5.35 -11.64
CA SER A 100 25.03 -6.36 -12.03
C SER A 100 25.57 -6.14 -13.45
N MET A 101 24.73 -5.64 -14.36
CA MET A 101 25.14 -5.28 -15.73
C MET A 101 26.00 -4.02 -15.77
N GLN A 102 25.69 -3.02 -14.93
CA GLN A 102 26.51 -1.81 -14.79
C GLN A 102 27.87 -2.10 -14.16
N SER A 103 27.96 -2.99 -13.16
CA SER A 103 29.24 -3.38 -12.57
C SER A 103 30.16 -4.15 -13.53
N THR A 104 29.62 -4.78 -14.57
CA THR A 104 30.40 -5.52 -15.59
C THR A 104 30.95 -4.58 -16.69
N THR A 105 30.38 -3.38 -16.84
CA THR A 105 30.75 -2.44 -17.91
C THR A 105 31.92 -1.50 -17.52
N ILE A 106 32.29 -1.45 -16.23
CA ILE A 106 33.30 -0.52 -15.68
C ILE A 106 34.64 -1.26 -15.37
N ALA A 107 34.79 -2.52 -15.77
CA ALA A 107 36.02 -3.30 -15.65
C ALA A 107 36.59 -3.67 -17.02
#